data_AF-A0A8H5CGI6-F1
#
_entry.id   AF-A0A8H5CGI6-F1
#
_cell.length_a   1.000
_cell.length_b   1.000
_cell.length_c   1.000
_cell.angle_alpha   90.00
_cell.angle_beta   90.00
_cell.angle_gamma   90.00
#
_symmetry.space_group_name_H-M   'P 1'
#
loop_
_entity.id
_entity.type
_entity.pdbx_description
1 polymer ?
#
loop_
_entity_poly.entity_id
_entity_poly.type
_entity_poly.pdbx_seq_one_letter_code
_entity_poly.pdbx_strand_id
1 'polypeptide(L)'
;MRGMEGPGDITWKILGESQIPVLSREAAREAFYEISRKIKTEDNSGKIDHLNEQLDCVPLAIRLIAQLARKISLENLLRRWNELKTKILSESGTQPGKLTNVEFSIELSVRLLDPAAKDLLGALSYLPNGVPDWNQTLSRLLPDVPEPEIKAFQLLDCSLVLDKSGALMMLAPVREYISARYNISDIFRNQIEYQELYMEKMGQYELAKQAFLDGLGSYSQLQSPAHRVTGWCLYYLGSLLKDMGDFTEATKKIQEARDLFAFAGELQEDVEMCEEALNKMESQ
;
A
#
# COMPACT_ATOMS: atom_id res chain seq x y z
N MET A 1 -5.58 22.10 0.69
CA MET A 1 -5.20 22.44 -0.69
C MET A 1 -4.20 21.39 -1.14
N ARG A 2 -4.35 20.85 -2.36
CA ARG A 2 -3.40 19.90 -2.97
C ARG A 2 -2.77 20.66 -4.13
N GLY A 3 -1.48 20.95 -3.99
CA GLY A 3 -0.72 21.84 -4.86
C GLY A 3 0.47 22.34 -4.06
N MET A 4 1.67 21.98 -4.49
CA MET A 4 2.93 22.41 -3.87
C MET A 4 3.26 23.87 -4.22
N GLU A 5 2.67 24.38 -5.29
CA GLU A 5 2.93 25.72 -5.80
C GLU A 5 1.85 26.72 -5.39
N GLY A 6 2.31 27.90 -4.96
CA GLY A 6 1.47 29.08 -4.90
C GLY A 6 1.06 29.52 -6.31
N PRO A 7 0.04 30.38 -6.45
CA PRO A 7 -0.36 30.87 -7.76
C PRO A 7 0.71 31.76 -8.37
N GLY A 8 1.51 31.21 -9.30
CA GLY A 8 2.44 31.95 -10.17
C GLY A 8 3.53 32.72 -9.40
N ASP A 9 3.80 33.95 -9.83
CA ASP A 9 4.90 34.79 -9.31
C ASP A 9 4.60 35.48 -7.96
N ILE A 10 3.52 35.07 -7.28
CA ILE A 10 3.09 35.70 -6.02
C ILE A 10 3.81 35.03 -4.86
N THR A 11 4.50 35.82 -4.03
CA THR A 11 5.14 35.34 -2.80
C THR A 11 4.07 34.80 -1.84
N TRP A 12 3.85 33.49 -1.86
CA TRP A 12 2.87 32.81 -1.03
C TRP A 12 3.53 32.25 0.23
N LYS A 13 2.93 32.49 1.39
CA LYS A 13 3.40 31.90 2.64
C LYS A 13 3.03 30.41 2.67
N ILE A 14 4.02 29.56 2.43
CA ILE A 14 3.88 28.10 2.60
C ILE A 14 3.64 27.84 4.09
N LEU A 15 2.49 27.26 4.43
CA LEU A 15 2.13 26.90 5.80
C LEU A 15 2.40 25.40 6.00
N GLY A 16 3.48 25.07 6.71
CA GLY A 16 3.88 23.69 7.00
C GLY A 16 4.76 23.08 5.91
N GLU A 17 4.89 21.76 5.94
CA GLU A 17 5.52 20.98 4.88
C GLU A 17 4.65 21.03 3.60
N SER A 18 5.27 20.85 2.43
CA SER A 18 4.63 21.00 1.10
C SER A 18 3.41 20.10 0.85
N GLN A 19 3.19 19.09 1.70
CA GLN A 19 2.02 18.23 1.70
C GLN A 19 1.25 18.33 3.02
N ILE A 20 -0.08 18.28 2.95
CA ILE A 20 -0.91 18.22 4.15
C ILE A 20 -0.61 16.91 4.87
N PRO A 21 -0.07 16.94 6.10
CA PRO A 21 0.32 15.73 6.79
C PRO A 21 -0.92 14.92 7.16
N VAL A 22 -0.73 13.61 7.25
CA VAL A 22 -1.69 12.72 7.92
C VAL A 22 -1.82 13.11 9.39
N LEU A 23 -2.93 12.75 10.02
CA LEU A 23 -3.10 13.03 11.46
C LEU A 23 -2.14 12.17 12.28
N SER A 24 -1.68 12.67 13.43
CA SER A 24 -1.05 11.81 14.43
C SER A 24 -2.06 10.77 14.92
N ARG A 25 -1.60 9.66 15.50
CA ARG A 25 -2.49 8.61 16.03
C ARG A 25 -3.48 9.19 17.05
N GLU A 26 -3.00 10.09 17.91
CA GLU A 26 -3.79 10.78 18.92
C GLU A 26 -4.84 11.69 18.28
N ALA A 27 -4.44 12.53 17.32
CA ALA A 27 -5.35 13.43 16.62
C ALA A 27 -6.39 12.67 15.78
N ALA A 28 -6.00 11.57 15.15
CA ALA A 28 -6.90 10.68 14.41
C ALA A 28 -7.97 10.07 15.33
N ARG A 29 -7.55 9.55 16.48
CA ARG A 29 -8.43 8.99 17.51
C ARG A 29 -9.40 10.04 18.06
N GLU A 30 -8.90 11.23 18.39
CA GLU A 30 -9.73 12.34 18.87
C GLU A 30 -10.77 12.76 17.84
N ALA A 31 -10.35 12.96 16.59
CA ALA A 31 -11.26 13.27 15.49
C ALA A 31 -12.34 12.19 15.31
N PHE A 32 -11.97 10.91 15.40
CA PHE A 32 -12.92 9.81 15.31
C PHE A 32 -13.97 9.86 16.43
N TYR A 33 -13.54 10.07 17.69
CA TYR A 33 -14.47 10.15 18.82
C TYR A 33 -15.45 11.33 18.69
N GLU A 34 -14.94 12.51 18.37
CA GLU A 34 -15.74 13.72 18.20
C GLU A 34 -16.82 13.55 17.11
N ILE A 35 -16.45 12.96 15.98
CA ILE A 35 -17.36 12.80 14.84
C ILE A 35 -18.35 11.65 15.05
N SER A 36 -17.88 10.52 15.60
CA SER A 36 -18.73 9.34 15.84
C SER A 36 -19.68 9.50 17.02
N ARG A 37 -19.42 10.48 17.90
CA ARG A 37 -20.13 10.69 19.18
C ARG A 37 -20.13 9.44 20.08
N LYS A 38 -19.15 8.55 19.92
CA LYS A 38 -18.99 7.36 20.77
C LYS A 38 -18.27 7.72 22.06
N ILE A 39 -18.62 7.02 23.13
CA ILE A 39 -17.98 7.17 24.44
C ILE A 39 -16.58 6.52 24.41
N LYS A 40 -15.58 7.22 24.97
CA LYS A 40 -14.23 6.69 25.15
C LYS A 40 -14.28 5.53 26.16
N THR A 41 -13.92 4.33 25.73
CA THR A 41 -13.69 3.16 26.59
C THR A 41 -12.37 2.51 26.21
N GLU A 42 -11.68 1.88 27.16
CA GLU A 42 -10.36 1.25 26.92
C GLU A 42 -10.43 0.20 25.79
N ASP A 43 -11.44 -0.68 25.79
CA ASP A 43 -11.63 -1.70 24.73
C ASP A 43 -11.87 -1.10 23.32
N ASN A 44 -12.54 0.06 23.24
CA ASN A 44 -12.78 0.70 21.93
C ASN A 44 -11.55 1.47 21.42
N SER A 45 -10.67 1.93 22.32
CA SER A 45 -9.52 2.76 21.94
C SER A 45 -8.55 2.00 21.03
N GLY A 46 -8.15 0.78 21.41
CA GLY A 46 -7.24 -0.05 20.59
C GLY A 46 -7.83 -0.43 19.23
N LYS A 47 -9.14 -0.72 19.17
CA LYS A 47 -9.85 -1.03 17.91
C LYS A 47 -9.92 0.18 16.97
N ILE A 48 -10.12 1.38 17.51
CA ILE A 48 -10.16 2.63 16.74
C ILE A 48 -8.76 3.02 16.27
N ASP A 49 -7.75 2.89 17.12
CA ASP A 49 -6.36 3.16 16.76
C ASP A 49 -5.91 2.25 15.62
N HIS A 50 -6.20 0.95 15.72
CA HIS A 50 -5.93 0.00 14.65
C HIS A 50 -6.63 0.36 13.34
N LEU A 51 -7.91 0.73 13.38
CA LEU A 51 -8.65 1.15 12.18
C LEU A 51 -8.08 2.43 11.56
N ASN A 52 -7.70 3.40 12.39
CA ASN A 52 -7.11 4.65 11.92
C ASN A 52 -5.73 4.43 11.31
N GLU A 53 -4.93 3.52 11.87
CA GLU A 53 -3.65 3.08 11.31
C GLU A 53 -3.84 2.43 9.93
N GLN A 54 -4.85 1.57 9.76
CA GLN A 54 -5.16 0.99 8.45
C GLN A 54 -5.60 2.04 7.40
N LEU A 55 -6.05 3.20 7.83
CA LEU A 55 -6.41 4.33 6.97
C LEU A 55 -5.24 5.31 6.76
N ASP A 56 -4.04 4.97 7.23
CA ASP A 56 -2.87 5.85 7.33
C ASP A 56 -3.19 7.22 7.94
N CYS A 57 -4.14 7.25 8.87
CA CYS A 57 -4.61 8.46 9.54
C CYS A 57 -5.02 9.60 8.58
N VAL A 58 -5.51 9.28 7.38
CA VAL A 58 -5.95 10.26 6.39
C VAL A 58 -7.20 11.00 6.90
N PRO A 59 -7.17 12.35 7.06
CA PRO A 59 -8.25 13.11 7.70
C PRO A 59 -9.64 12.87 7.07
N LEU A 60 -9.71 12.82 5.74
CA LEU A 60 -10.97 12.62 5.03
C LEU A 60 -11.53 11.20 5.24
N ALA A 61 -10.66 10.19 5.23
CA ALA A 61 -11.06 8.81 5.47
C ALA A 61 -11.56 8.62 6.91
N ILE A 62 -10.85 9.18 7.89
CA ILE A 62 -11.27 9.19 9.31
C ILE A 62 -12.64 9.85 9.45
N ARG A 63 -12.85 11.01 8.81
CA ARG A 63 -14.12 11.73 8.89
C ARG A 63 -15.29 10.88 8.39
N LEU A 64 -15.16 10.25 7.22
CA LEU A 64 -16.22 9.45 6.61
C LEU A 64 -16.49 8.17 7.41
N ILE A 65 -15.44 7.48 7.85
CA ILE A 65 -15.60 6.23 8.62
C ILE A 65 -16.19 6.51 10.02
N ALA A 66 -15.83 7.63 10.65
CA ALA A 66 -16.39 8.07 11.92
C ALA A 66 -17.86 8.49 11.79
N GLN A 67 -18.23 9.15 10.68
CA GLN A 67 -19.64 9.42 10.37
C GLN A 67 -20.44 8.12 10.19
N LEU A 68 -19.88 7.11 9.52
CA LEU A 68 -20.50 5.80 9.37
C LEU A 68 -20.65 5.09 10.73
N ALA A 69 -19.66 5.22 11.61
CA ALA A 69 -19.68 4.69 12.97
C ALA A 69 -20.84 5.22 13.83
N ARG A 70 -21.47 6.36 13.46
CA ARG A 70 -22.71 6.84 14.11
C ARG A 70 -23.91 5.93 13.86
N LYS A 71 -23.91 5.20 12.75
CA LYS A 71 -25.03 4.38 12.28
C LYS A 71 -24.86 2.88 12.60
N ILE A 72 -23.63 2.42 12.81
CA ILE A 72 -23.31 0.99 13.02
C ILE A 72 -22.35 0.75 14.19
N SER A 73 -22.37 -0.48 14.74
CA SER A 73 -21.41 -0.90 15.78
C SER A 73 -19.97 -0.93 15.24
N LEU A 74 -18.99 -0.81 16.14
CA LEU A 74 -17.56 -0.81 15.75
C LEU A 74 -17.14 -2.14 15.11
N GLU A 75 -17.66 -3.26 15.62
CA GLU A 75 -17.43 -4.59 15.03
C GLU A 75 -17.94 -4.69 13.59
N ASN A 76 -19.16 -4.22 13.34
CA ASN A 76 -19.71 -4.19 11.99
C ASN A 76 -18.98 -3.22 11.06
N LEU A 77 -18.44 -2.12 11.62
CA LEU A 77 -17.62 -1.17 10.87
C LEU A 77 -16.30 -1.80 10.43
N LEU A 78 -15.58 -2.46 11.34
CA LEU A 78 -14.34 -3.18 11.07
C LEU A 78 -14.56 -4.27 10.02
N ARG A 79 -15.61 -5.08 10.19
CA ARG A 79 -15.97 -6.12 9.22
C ARG A 79 -16.24 -5.53 7.83
N ARG A 80 -17.03 -4.47 7.73
CA ARG A 80 -17.32 -3.79 6.46
C ARG A 80 -16.07 -3.16 5.85
N TRP A 81 -15.18 -2.59 6.66
CA TRP A 81 -13.91 -2.06 6.16
C TRP A 81 -13.05 -3.16 5.55
N ASN A 82 -12.95 -4.31 6.21
CA ASN A 82 -12.21 -5.46 5.69
C ASN A 82 -12.80 -6.00 4.38
N GLU A 83 -14.14 -6.06 4.27
CA GLU A 83 -14.84 -6.58 3.08
C GLU A 83 -14.84 -5.60 1.89
N LEU A 84 -15.04 -4.30 2.15
CA LEU A 84 -15.40 -3.31 1.13
C LEU A 84 -14.36 -2.20 0.94
N LYS A 85 -13.37 -2.08 1.84
CA LYS A 85 -12.28 -1.10 1.79
C LYS A 85 -12.78 0.32 1.49
N THR A 86 -12.21 1.01 0.50
CA THR A 86 -12.53 2.40 0.14
C THR A 86 -14.00 2.62 -0.22
N LYS A 87 -14.75 1.58 -0.62
CA LYS A 87 -16.17 1.70 -1.00
C LYS A 87 -17.06 2.12 0.18
N ILE A 88 -16.66 1.87 1.42
CA ILE A 88 -17.44 2.31 2.61
C ILE A 88 -17.20 3.77 2.96
N LEU A 89 -16.17 4.40 2.40
CA LEU A 89 -15.78 5.79 2.67
C LEU A 89 -16.63 6.74 1.82
N SER A 90 -17.94 6.69 2.04
CA SER A 90 -18.93 7.54 1.38
C SER A 90 -20.03 7.99 2.34
N GLU A 91 -20.49 9.23 2.17
CA GLU A 91 -21.59 9.79 2.95
C GLU A 91 -22.94 9.30 2.39
N SER A 92 -23.72 8.58 3.20
CA SER A 92 -25.00 8.02 2.73
C SER A 92 -26.04 9.12 2.52
N GLY A 93 -26.68 9.14 1.35
CA GLY A 93 -27.78 10.05 1.02
C GLY A 93 -27.37 11.37 0.39
N THR A 94 -26.09 11.55 0.06
CA THR A 94 -25.58 12.74 -0.64
C THR A 94 -24.98 12.34 -1.99
N GLN A 95 -25.02 13.23 -2.97
CA GLN A 95 -24.32 13.00 -4.24
C GLN A 95 -22.81 12.81 -4.00
N PRO A 96 -22.16 11.85 -4.68
CA PRO A 96 -20.71 11.66 -4.58
C PRO A 96 -19.98 12.92 -5.02
N GLY A 97 -19.08 13.41 -4.17
CA GLY A 97 -18.29 14.60 -4.40
C GLY A 97 -16.95 14.50 -3.66
N LYS A 98 -16.04 15.44 -3.96
CA LYS A 98 -14.66 15.43 -3.45
C LYS A 98 -14.54 15.31 -1.93
N LEU A 99 -15.50 15.83 -1.18
CA LEU A 99 -15.52 15.76 0.28
C LEU A 99 -16.40 14.63 0.80
N THR A 100 -17.36 14.12 0.03
CA THR A 100 -18.37 13.15 0.49
C THR A 100 -18.02 11.72 0.12
N ASN A 101 -16.99 11.50 -0.72
CA ASN A 101 -16.53 10.19 -1.16
C ASN A 101 -15.01 10.22 -1.42
N VAL A 102 -14.26 9.36 -0.73
CA VAL A 102 -12.79 9.27 -0.90
C VAL A 102 -12.42 8.78 -2.30
N GLU A 103 -13.13 7.77 -2.83
CA GLU A 103 -12.92 7.25 -4.19
C GLU A 103 -13.11 8.35 -5.24
N PHE A 104 -14.12 9.20 -5.08
CA PHE A 104 -14.37 10.32 -5.99
C PHE A 104 -13.21 11.34 -5.98
N SER A 105 -12.64 11.61 -4.80
CA SER A 105 -11.50 12.53 -4.66
C SER A 105 -10.22 11.99 -5.30
N ILE A 106 -10.00 10.67 -5.19
CA ILE A 106 -8.87 9.98 -5.81
C ILE A 106 -9.06 9.96 -7.32
N GLU A 107 -10.24 9.59 -7.80
CA GLU A 107 -10.57 9.53 -9.22
C GLU A 107 -10.31 10.86 -9.93
N LEU A 108 -10.74 11.98 -9.34
CA LEU A 108 -10.46 13.31 -9.90
C LEU A 108 -8.96 13.58 -10.07
N SER A 109 -8.13 13.12 -9.13
CA SER A 109 -6.68 13.31 -9.19
C SER A 109 -6.06 12.38 -10.24
N VAL A 110 -6.52 11.13 -10.31
CA VAL A 110 -6.05 10.13 -11.28
C VAL A 110 -6.40 10.52 -12.72
N ARG A 111 -7.52 11.21 -12.94
CA ARG A 111 -7.91 11.73 -14.27
C ARG A 111 -6.92 12.76 -14.83
N LEU A 112 -6.15 13.45 -13.98
CA LEU A 112 -5.14 14.44 -14.39
C LEU A 112 -3.82 13.79 -14.84
N LEU A 113 -3.66 12.49 -14.60
CA LEU A 113 -2.47 11.76 -14.97
C LEU A 113 -2.47 11.36 -16.43
N ASP A 114 -1.29 11.42 -17.04
CA ASP A 114 -1.07 10.79 -18.34
C ASP A 114 -1.04 9.25 -18.22
N PRO A 115 -1.10 8.50 -19.34
CA PRO A 115 -1.12 7.04 -19.30
C PRO A 115 0.10 6.42 -18.57
N ALA A 116 1.31 6.90 -18.83
CA ALA A 116 2.53 6.38 -18.21
C ALA A 116 2.57 6.63 -16.70
N ALA A 117 2.07 7.78 -16.24
CA ALA A 117 1.91 8.06 -14.82
C ALA A 117 0.86 7.13 -14.16
N LYS A 118 -0.18 6.72 -14.88
CA LYS A 118 -1.15 5.72 -14.37
C LYS A 118 -0.53 4.32 -14.28
N ASP A 119 0.32 3.96 -15.24
CA ASP A 119 1.05 2.69 -15.21
C ASP A 119 2.00 2.64 -14.01
N LEU A 120 2.76 3.72 -13.79
CA LEU A 120 3.58 3.89 -12.58
C LEU A 120 2.72 3.83 -11.31
N LEU A 121 1.60 4.55 -11.27
CA LEU A 121 0.72 4.58 -10.09
C LEU A 121 0.16 3.18 -9.78
N GLY A 122 -0.24 2.43 -10.79
CA GLY A 122 -0.66 1.05 -10.65
C GLY A 122 0.47 0.17 -10.11
N ALA A 123 1.68 0.34 -10.62
CA ALA A 123 2.88 -0.36 -10.12
C ALA A 123 3.10 -0.14 -8.63
N LEU A 124 3.12 1.13 -8.23
CA LEU A 124 3.34 1.55 -6.85
C LEU A 124 2.25 1.05 -5.90
N SER A 125 1.05 0.77 -6.40
CA SER A 125 -0.06 0.29 -5.56
C SER A 125 0.18 -1.11 -4.96
N TYR A 126 1.11 -1.88 -5.53
CA TYR A 126 1.53 -3.19 -5.01
C TYR A 126 2.79 -3.11 -4.12
N LEU A 127 3.27 -1.89 -3.86
CA LEU A 127 4.45 -1.62 -3.03
C LEU A 127 4.03 -0.87 -1.75
N PRO A 128 3.57 -1.59 -0.71
CA PRO A 128 3.03 -0.96 0.50
C PRO A 128 4.05 -0.07 1.23
N ASN A 129 5.34 -0.39 1.11
CA ASN A 129 6.43 0.38 1.73
C ASN A 129 7.08 1.40 0.77
N GLY A 130 6.55 1.54 -0.44
CA GLY A 130 7.03 2.49 -1.43
C GLY A 130 8.42 2.18 -2.00
N VAL A 131 8.96 3.17 -2.71
CA VAL A 131 10.23 3.14 -3.44
C VAL A 131 11.32 3.98 -2.79
N PRO A 132 12.26 3.37 -2.06
CA PRO A 132 13.41 4.07 -1.51
C PRO A 132 14.39 4.46 -2.62
N ASP A 133 14.99 5.64 -2.47
CA ASP A 133 15.89 6.24 -3.48
C ASP A 133 15.29 6.15 -4.89
N TRP A 134 13.99 6.45 -4.97
CA TRP A 134 13.18 6.27 -6.18
C TRP A 134 13.75 7.00 -7.40
N ASN A 135 14.45 8.12 -7.19
CA ASN A 135 15.12 8.90 -8.24
C ASN A 135 16.19 8.10 -9.01
N GLN A 136 16.79 7.08 -8.38
CA GLN A 136 17.82 6.23 -9.00
C GLN A 136 17.31 4.83 -9.29
N THR A 137 16.15 4.49 -8.75
CA THR A 137 15.66 3.12 -8.67
C THR A 137 14.55 2.92 -9.70
N LEU A 138 13.61 3.85 -9.85
CA LEU A 138 12.39 3.66 -10.65
C LEU A 138 12.65 3.21 -12.10
N SER A 139 13.61 3.79 -12.81
CA SER A 139 13.94 3.38 -14.18
C SER A 139 14.40 1.92 -14.28
N ARG A 140 15.07 1.38 -13.25
CA ARG A 140 15.47 -0.02 -13.21
C ARG A 140 14.29 -0.93 -12.90
N LEU A 141 13.37 -0.44 -12.08
CA LEU A 141 12.24 -1.18 -11.56
C LEU A 141 11.11 -1.29 -12.56
N LEU A 142 10.89 -0.25 -13.34
CA LEU A 142 9.78 -0.12 -14.27
C LEU A 142 10.35 0.35 -15.60
N PRO A 143 11.18 -0.48 -16.25
CA PRO A 143 11.83 -0.11 -17.51
C PRO A 143 10.83 0.15 -18.63
N ASP A 144 9.64 -0.44 -18.54
CA ASP A 144 8.54 -0.28 -19.50
C ASP A 144 7.82 1.07 -19.35
N VAL A 145 7.97 1.76 -18.21
CA VAL A 145 7.38 3.08 -17.99
C VAL A 145 8.36 4.13 -18.52
N PRO A 146 7.96 4.98 -19.47
CA PRO A 146 8.83 6.04 -19.98
C PRO A 146 9.03 7.13 -18.92
N GLU A 147 10.29 7.43 -18.61
CA GLU A 147 10.70 8.50 -17.70
C GLU A 147 9.99 8.45 -16.32
N PRO A 148 10.09 7.32 -15.60
CA PRO A 148 9.26 7.08 -14.41
C PRO A 148 9.54 8.07 -13.28
N GLU A 149 10.73 8.65 -13.19
CA GLU A 149 11.07 9.70 -12.22
C GLU A 149 10.31 11.01 -12.52
N ILE A 150 10.15 11.36 -13.80
CA ILE A 150 9.35 12.54 -14.19
C ILE A 150 7.88 12.28 -13.88
N LYS A 151 7.38 11.07 -14.13
CA LYS A 151 6.01 10.67 -13.76
C LYS A 151 5.80 10.68 -12.26
N ALA A 152 6.78 10.30 -11.45
CA ALA A 152 6.70 10.36 -10.00
C ALA A 152 6.45 11.79 -9.49
N PHE A 153 7.05 12.82 -10.09
CA PHE A 153 6.74 14.21 -9.75
C PHE A 153 5.27 14.57 -10.03
N GLN A 154 4.72 14.12 -11.15
CA GLN A 154 3.29 14.32 -11.44
C GLN A 154 2.38 13.62 -10.40
N LEU A 155 2.79 12.44 -9.91
CA LEU A 155 2.06 11.75 -8.83
C LEU A 155 2.15 12.51 -7.50
N LEU A 156 3.33 13.10 -7.19
CA LEU A 156 3.56 13.94 -6.00
C LEU A 156 2.70 15.22 -6.07
N ASP A 157 2.64 15.88 -7.22
CA ASP A 157 1.83 17.08 -7.45
C ASP A 157 0.34 16.81 -7.25
N CYS A 158 -0.12 15.62 -7.66
CA CYS A 158 -1.50 15.16 -7.44
C CYS A 158 -1.77 14.71 -5.99
N SER A 159 -0.74 14.66 -5.14
CA SER A 159 -0.77 14.10 -3.78
C SER A 159 -1.35 12.68 -3.76
N LEU A 160 -1.06 11.89 -4.79
CA LEU A 160 -1.40 10.46 -4.87
C LEU A 160 -0.33 9.61 -4.20
N VAL A 161 0.91 10.10 -4.22
CA VAL A 161 2.07 9.54 -3.52
C VAL A 161 2.75 10.64 -2.69
N LEU A 162 3.63 10.23 -1.79
CA LEU A 162 4.42 11.11 -0.94
C LEU A 162 5.85 10.59 -0.82
N ASP A 163 6.80 11.51 -0.67
CA ASP A 163 8.17 11.17 -0.33
C ASP A 163 8.33 11.21 1.19
N LYS A 164 8.51 10.04 1.80
CA LYS A 164 8.79 9.90 3.23
C LYS A 164 10.20 9.38 3.42
N SER A 165 11.07 10.25 3.91
CA SER A 165 12.48 9.90 4.20
C SER A 165 13.23 9.34 2.98
N GLY A 166 12.95 9.81 1.77
CA GLY A 166 13.55 9.34 0.53
C GLY A 166 12.84 8.13 -0.08
N ALA A 167 11.71 7.70 0.47
CA ALA A 167 10.88 6.64 -0.07
C ALA A 167 9.57 7.17 -0.67
N LEU A 168 9.35 6.91 -1.96
CA LEU A 168 8.13 7.24 -2.67
C LEU A 168 7.02 6.25 -2.34
N MET A 169 6.10 6.64 -1.47
CA MET A 169 5.08 5.74 -0.93
C MET A 169 3.66 6.24 -1.21
N MET A 170 2.71 5.30 -1.16
CA MET A 170 1.28 5.57 -1.35
C MET A 170 0.52 5.30 -0.06
N LEU A 171 -0.37 6.22 0.31
CA LEU A 171 -1.27 6.03 1.46
C LEU A 171 -2.30 4.94 1.17
N ALA A 172 -2.66 4.17 2.19
CA ALA A 172 -3.52 2.99 2.11
C ALA A 172 -4.85 3.26 1.38
N PRO A 173 -5.60 4.35 1.63
CA PRO A 173 -6.84 4.59 0.89
C PRO A 173 -6.64 4.83 -0.61
N VAL A 174 -5.51 5.43 -1.01
CA VAL A 174 -5.18 5.60 -2.43
C VAL A 174 -4.76 4.26 -3.02
N ARG A 175 -3.92 3.52 -2.31
CA ARG A 175 -3.41 2.20 -2.69
C ARG A 175 -4.54 1.20 -2.96
N GLU A 176 -5.48 1.07 -2.03
CA GLU A 176 -6.63 0.18 -2.12
C GLU A 176 -7.57 0.56 -3.28
N TYR A 177 -7.74 1.87 -3.54
CA TYR A 177 -8.55 2.34 -4.66
C TYR A 177 -7.91 1.97 -6.01
N ILE A 178 -6.59 2.15 -6.12
CA ILE A 178 -5.82 1.91 -7.34
C ILE A 178 -5.70 0.41 -7.60
N SER A 179 -5.28 -0.40 -6.62
CA SER A 179 -5.09 -1.85 -6.79
C SER A 179 -6.37 -2.57 -7.18
N ALA A 180 -7.54 -2.09 -6.74
CA ALA A 180 -8.83 -2.65 -7.10
C ALA A 180 -9.30 -2.33 -8.53
N ARG A 181 -8.66 -1.39 -9.23
CA ARG A 181 -9.10 -0.85 -10.54
C ARG A 181 -8.05 -0.96 -11.63
N TYR A 182 -6.78 -0.88 -11.25
CA TYR A 182 -5.63 -1.01 -12.13
C TYR A 182 -5.05 -2.41 -11.94
N ASN A 183 -5.64 -3.37 -12.63
CA ASN A 183 -5.05 -4.70 -12.78
C ASN A 183 -3.87 -4.56 -13.73
N ILE A 184 -2.65 -4.61 -13.21
CA ILE A 184 -1.48 -4.72 -14.07
C ILE A 184 -0.99 -6.16 -14.03
N SER A 185 -1.33 -6.90 -15.07
CA SER A 185 -0.98 -8.31 -15.29
C SER A 185 0.53 -8.55 -15.37
N ASP A 186 1.31 -7.54 -15.72
CA ASP A 186 2.70 -7.71 -16.15
C ASP A 186 3.75 -7.09 -15.20
N ILE A 187 3.33 -6.40 -14.13
CA ILE A 187 4.25 -5.79 -13.15
C ILE A 187 4.78 -6.80 -12.12
N PHE A 188 4.16 -7.97 -12.00
CA PHE A 188 4.62 -9.02 -11.07
C PHE A 188 6.05 -9.47 -11.34
N ARG A 189 6.51 -9.43 -12.60
CA ARG A 189 7.89 -9.73 -12.97
C ARG A 189 8.88 -8.65 -12.53
N ASN A 190 8.43 -7.40 -12.53
CA ASN A 190 9.23 -6.22 -12.20
C ASN A 190 9.31 -5.96 -10.68
N GLN A 191 8.33 -6.45 -9.91
CA GLN A 191 8.33 -6.42 -8.44
C GLN A 191 9.39 -7.34 -7.79
N ILE A 192 9.90 -8.30 -8.57
CA ILE A 192 10.89 -9.30 -8.18
C ILE A 192 12.31 -8.72 -8.30
N GLU A 193 12.65 -8.19 -9.48
CA GLU A 193 13.92 -7.48 -9.72
C GLU A 193 14.04 -6.23 -8.84
N TYR A 194 12.90 -5.67 -8.44
CA TYR A 194 12.80 -4.58 -7.50
C TYR A 194 13.35 -4.90 -6.12
N GLN A 195 13.07 -6.10 -5.61
CA GLN A 195 13.44 -6.44 -4.25
C GLN A 195 14.84 -7.02 -4.16
N GLU A 196 15.32 -7.71 -5.19
CA GLU A 196 16.75 -8.03 -5.34
C GLU A 196 17.61 -6.76 -5.41
N LEU A 197 17.15 -5.70 -6.10
CA LEU A 197 17.82 -4.39 -6.11
C LEU A 197 17.95 -3.77 -4.72
N TYR A 198 16.86 -3.79 -3.97
CA TYR A 198 16.79 -3.16 -2.66
C TYR A 198 17.69 -3.87 -1.65
N MET A 199 17.72 -5.21 -1.73
CA MET A 199 18.59 -6.06 -0.91
C MET A 199 20.07 -5.86 -1.22
N GLU A 200 20.44 -5.83 -2.50
CA GLU A 200 21.84 -5.74 -2.95
C GLU A 200 22.46 -4.36 -2.62
N LYS A 201 21.68 -3.28 -2.67
CA LYS A 201 22.21 -1.91 -2.50
C LYS A 201 22.16 -1.34 -1.09
N MET A 202 21.23 -1.76 -0.22
CA MET A 202 21.04 -1.11 1.09
C MET A 202 21.59 -1.91 2.29
N GLY A 203 21.86 -3.22 2.17
CA GLY A 203 22.35 -4.03 3.30
C GLY A 203 21.40 -4.08 4.51
N GLN A 204 20.13 -3.72 4.32
CA GLN A 204 19.11 -3.61 5.37
C GLN A 204 18.11 -4.77 5.30
N TYR A 205 18.64 -5.99 5.42
CA TYR A 205 17.87 -7.24 5.37
C TYR A 205 16.67 -7.24 6.35
N GLU A 206 16.81 -6.62 7.53
CA GLU A 206 15.73 -6.53 8.53
C GLU A 206 14.56 -5.64 8.10
N LEU A 207 14.82 -4.51 7.44
CA LEU A 207 13.76 -3.64 6.94
C LEU A 207 13.02 -4.28 5.77
N ALA A 208 13.74 -5.02 4.93
CA ALA A 208 13.13 -5.80 3.87
C ALA A 208 12.29 -6.96 4.42
N LYS A 209 12.75 -7.65 5.48
CA LYS A 209 11.98 -8.68 6.19
C LYS A 209 10.68 -8.13 6.75
N GLN A 210 10.75 -6.99 7.43
CA GLN A 210 9.55 -6.34 7.97
C GLN A 210 8.60 -5.93 6.82
N ALA A 211 9.15 -5.43 5.71
CA ALA A 211 8.37 -5.06 4.54
C ALA A 211 7.57 -6.24 3.95
N PHE A 212 8.18 -7.43 3.88
CA PHE A 212 7.49 -8.66 3.45
C PHE A 212 6.36 -9.04 4.41
N LEU A 213 6.59 -8.96 5.72
CA LEU A 213 5.59 -9.31 6.72
C LEU A 213 4.39 -8.35 6.70
N ASP A 214 4.63 -7.05 6.56
CA ASP A 214 3.57 -6.03 6.49
C ASP A 214 2.76 -6.15 5.19
N GLY A 215 3.42 -6.46 4.07
CA GLY A 215 2.78 -6.77 2.81
C GLY A 215 1.90 -8.03 2.89
N LEU A 216 2.42 -9.12 3.43
CA LEU A 216 1.67 -10.37 3.64
C LEU A 216 0.46 -10.15 4.55
N GLY A 217 0.59 -9.34 5.61
CA GLY A 217 -0.53 -8.95 6.47
C GLY A 217 -1.63 -8.19 5.72
N SER A 218 -1.24 -7.35 4.76
CA SER A 218 -2.18 -6.57 3.94
C SER A 218 -2.89 -7.45 2.89
N TYR A 219 -2.15 -8.36 2.24
CA TYR A 219 -2.66 -9.21 1.16
C TYR A 219 -3.51 -10.37 1.67
N SER A 220 -3.20 -10.93 2.84
CA SER A 220 -3.95 -12.04 3.45
C SER A 220 -5.37 -11.67 3.88
N GLN A 221 -5.69 -10.38 4.07
CA GLN A 221 -7.01 -9.89 4.49
C GLN A 221 -7.95 -9.55 3.34
N LEU A 222 -7.46 -9.49 2.09
CA LEU A 222 -8.30 -9.27 0.93
C LEU A 222 -9.03 -10.58 0.56
N GLN A 223 -10.35 -10.62 0.70
CA GLN A 223 -11.24 -11.75 0.33
C GLN A 223 -11.34 -11.96 -1.20
N SER A 224 -10.22 -11.85 -1.89
CA SER A 224 -10.01 -12.45 -3.20
C SER A 224 -8.54 -12.83 -3.19
N PRO A 225 -8.24 -14.13 -3.16
CA PRO A 225 -6.88 -14.58 -2.93
C PRO A 225 -6.05 -14.12 -4.11
N ALA A 226 -5.20 -13.13 -3.86
CA ALA A 226 -4.07 -12.80 -4.68
C ALA A 226 -3.06 -13.97 -4.57
N HIS A 227 -3.47 -15.18 -4.97
CA HIS A 227 -2.73 -16.44 -4.80
C HIS A 227 -1.33 -16.34 -5.40
N ARG A 228 -1.17 -15.60 -6.50
CA ARG A 228 0.13 -15.37 -7.12
C ARG A 228 1.01 -14.44 -6.28
N VAL A 229 0.46 -13.32 -5.82
CA VAL A 229 1.21 -12.25 -5.13
C VAL A 229 1.70 -12.71 -3.77
N THR A 230 0.81 -13.32 -3.00
CA THR A 230 1.13 -13.87 -1.67
C THR A 230 2.19 -14.97 -1.80
N GLY A 231 2.13 -15.79 -2.85
CA GLY A 231 3.10 -16.86 -3.08
C GLY A 231 4.49 -16.30 -3.38
N TRP A 232 4.57 -15.29 -4.26
CA TRP A 232 5.82 -14.61 -4.53
C TRP A 232 6.39 -13.91 -3.30
N CYS A 233 5.57 -13.20 -2.51
CA CYS A 233 6.02 -12.58 -1.26
C CYS A 233 6.59 -13.62 -0.28
N LEU A 234 5.98 -14.81 -0.17
CA LEU A 234 6.47 -15.90 0.65
C LEU A 234 7.80 -16.47 0.13
N TYR A 235 7.93 -16.65 -1.19
CA TYR A 235 9.18 -17.14 -1.81
C TYR A 235 10.36 -16.20 -1.53
N TYR A 236 10.19 -14.89 -1.76
CA TYR A 236 11.26 -13.92 -1.53
C TYR A 236 11.58 -13.71 -0.06
N LEU A 237 10.58 -13.74 0.83
CA LEU A 237 10.83 -13.76 2.26
C LEU A 237 11.67 -14.98 2.64
N GLY A 238 11.42 -16.13 2.02
CA GLY A 238 12.26 -17.31 2.22
C GLY A 238 13.67 -17.14 1.69
N SER A 239 13.86 -16.58 0.49
CA SER A 239 15.20 -16.28 -0.04
C SER A 239 15.98 -15.31 0.85
N LEU A 240 15.31 -14.28 1.37
CA LEU A 240 15.88 -13.34 2.32
C LEU A 240 16.31 -14.02 3.61
N LEU A 241 15.44 -14.85 4.20
CA LEU A 241 15.75 -15.58 5.43
C LEU A 241 16.95 -16.50 5.23
N LYS A 242 17.10 -17.08 4.04
CA LYS A 242 18.30 -17.84 3.67
C LYS A 242 19.55 -16.94 3.66
N ASP A 243 19.49 -15.77 3.03
CA ASP A 243 20.63 -14.83 2.99
C ASP A 243 21.00 -14.31 4.39
N MET A 244 20.02 -14.24 5.30
CA MET A 244 20.21 -13.93 6.72
C MET A 244 20.69 -15.13 7.56
N GLY A 245 20.79 -16.33 6.99
CA GLY A 245 21.20 -17.56 7.67
C GLY A 245 20.11 -18.30 8.45
N ASP A 246 18.85 -17.87 8.38
CA ASP A 246 17.69 -18.54 8.96
C ASP A 246 17.08 -19.55 7.96
N PHE A 247 17.83 -20.60 7.68
CA PHE A 247 17.46 -21.64 6.71
C PHE A 247 16.16 -22.39 7.07
N THR A 248 15.81 -22.44 8.36
CA THR A 248 14.62 -23.17 8.84
C THR A 248 13.36 -22.41 8.46
N GLU A 249 13.29 -21.12 8.80
CA GLU A 249 12.13 -20.31 8.43
C GLU A 249 12.14 -20.02 6.91
N ALA A 250 13.32 -19.94 6.27
CA ALA A 250 13.44 -19.81 4.82
C ALA A 250 12.75 -20.94 4.06
N THR A 251 13.09 -22.19 4.41
CA THR A 251 12.51 -23.41 3.84
C THR A 251 10.99 -23.41 4.01
N LYS A 252 10.51 -23.08 5.21
CA LYS A 252 9.08 -23.02 5.50
C LYS A 252 8.34 -21.99 4.65
N LYS A 253 8.93 -20.81 4.43
CA LYS A 253 8.29 -19.76 3.61
C LYS A 253 8.24 -20.12 2.12
N ILE A 254 9.28 -20.77 1.59
CA ILE A 254 9.28 -21.26 0.20
C ILE A 254 8.31 -22.43 0.04
N GLN A 255 8.17 -23.28 1.06
CA GLN A 255 7.18 -24.35 1.10
C GLN A 255 5.74 -23.80 1.07
N GLU A 256 5.44 -22.80 1.91
CA GLU A 256 4.16 -22.08 1.90
C GLU A 256 3.89 -21.42 0.54
N ALA A 257 4.92 -20.85 -0.12
CA ALA A 257 4.82 -20.28 -1.46
C ALA A 257 4.48 -21.34 -2.51
N ARG A 258 5.19 -22.47 -2.51
CA ARG A 258 4.98 -23.60 -3.42
C ARG A 258 3.56 -24.14 -3.33
N ASP A 259 3.09 -24.40 -2.11
CA ASP A 259 1.76 -24.97 -1.89
C ASP A 259 0.66 -24.00 -2.35
N LEU A 260 0.91 -22.70 -2.22
CA LEU A 260 0.02 -21.66 -2.72
C LEU A 260 0.01 -21.57 -4.25
N PHE A 261 1.17 -21.67 -4.91
CA PHE A 261 1.28 -21.71 -6.36
C PHE A 261 0.62 -22.96 -6.95
N ALA A 262 0.84 -24.13 -6.33
CA ALA A 262 0.22 -25.39 -6.73
C ALA A 262 -1.31 -25.34 -6.58
N PHE A 263 -1.82 -24.71 -5.52
CA PHE A 263 -3.26 -24.52 -5.33
C PHE A 263 -3.90 -23.62 -6.40
N ALA A 264 -3.14 -22.65 -6.93
CA ALA A 264 -3.63 -21.70 -7.94
C ALA A 264 -3.78 -22.30 -9.35
N GLY A 265 -3.24 -23.50 -9.62
CA GLY A 265 -3.52 -24.32 -10.81
C GLY A 265 -2.88 -23.86 -12.14
N GLU A 266 -2.49 -22.59 -12.28
CA GLU A 266 -1.89 -22.03 -13.51
C GLU A 266 -0.42 -21.57 -13.35
N LEU A 267 0.28 -22.02 -12.30
CA LEU A 267 1.60 -21.51 -11.89
C LEU A 267 2.69 -22.61 -11.81
N GLN A 268 2.70 -23.54 -12.77
CA GLN A 268 3.59 -24.71 -12.73
C GLN A 268 5.09 -24.35 -12.74
N GLU A 269 5.49 -23.34 -13.52
CA GLU A 269 6.87 -22.82 -13.54
C GLU A 269 7.30 -22.28 -12.16
N ASP A 270 6.38 -21.62 -11.45
CA ASP A 270 6.64 -21.03 -10.12
C ASP A 270 6.76 -22.14 -9.05
N VAL A 271 6.01 -23.25 -9.20
CA VAL A 271 6.14 -24.45 -8.36
C VAL A 271 7.51 -25.10 -8.55
N GLU A 272 7.94 -25.30 -9.79
CA GLU A 272 9.25 -25.89 -10.12
C GLU A 272 10.41 -25.03 -9.58
N MET A 273 10.30 -23.70 -9.70
CA MET A 273 11.26 -22.76 -9.12
C MET A 273 11.36 -22.90 -7.59
N CYS A 274 10.24 -23.05 -6.89
CA CYS A 274 10.25 -23.30 -5.44
C CYS A 274 10.92 -24.63 -5.09
N GLU A 275 10.66 -25.70 -5.86
CA GLU A 275 11.28 -27.01 -5.66
C GLU A 275 12.79 -26.97 -5.88
N GLU A 276 13.26 -26.28 -6.92
CA GLU A 276 14.70 -26.06 -7.13
C GLU A 276 15.35 -25.31 -5.97
N ALA A 277 14.68 -24.28 -5.44
CA ALA A 277 15.18 -23.51 -4.32
C ALA A 277 15.27 -24.36 -3.03
N LEU A 278 14.25 -25.19 -2.75
CA LEU A 278 14.24 -26.13 -1.62
C LEU A 278 15.34 -27.18 -1.76
N ASN A 279 15.50 -27.80 -2.93
CA ASN A 279 16.54 -28.79 -3.19
C ASN A 279 17.95 -28.21 -3.00
N LYS A 280 18.18 -26.95 -3.38
CA LYS A 280 19.45 -26.25 -3.13
C LYS A 280 19.70 -26.02 -1.64
N MET A 281 18.66 -25.77 -0.83
CA MET A 281 18.79 -25.58 0.62
C MET A 281 19.01 -26.89 1.38
N GLU A 282 18.48 -28.01 0.90
CA GLU A 282 18.74 -29.34 1.48
C GLU A 282 20.17 -29.84 1.22
N SER A 283 20.88 -29.24 0.27
CA SER A 283 22.26 -29.61 -0.12
C SER A 283 23.37 -28.82 0.59
N GLN A 284 23.03 -27.87 1.47
CA GLN A 284 23.95 -27.00 2.22
C GLN A 284 23.96 -27.34 3.71
#